data_AF-A0A2V6GL61-F1
#
_entry.id   AF-A0A2V6GL61-F1
#
_cell.length_a   1.000
_cell.length_b   1.000
_cell.length_c   1.000
_cell.angle_alpha   90.00
_cell.angle_beta   90.00
_cell.angle_gamma   90.00
#
_symmetry.space_group_name_H-M   'P 1'
#
loop_
_entity.id
_entity.type
_entity.pdbx_description
1 polymer ?
#
loop_
_entity_poly.entity_id
_entity_poly.type
_entity_poly.pdbx_seq_one_letter_code
_entity_poly.pdbx_strand_id
1 'polypeptide(L)'
;MAGPGMHQSQNLSLHQVLAPQLQQSLLILQAPLLELRNLVQQEMETNPVLEELPNEPDADERSEADTAADEKFKEEFDKLAKLDEEWRDYMAQSSSYSGRSQEAEDKRQFFFDSIATQETLQQHLMGQLNQNVLNARDRKTAELIIGNIDDNGFLQTTPEEMALNTGIPQEDFENMLTLIQSFYPPGVGARDLRECLLIQLKREGRQTSLEYKIISEHMRDLGKRRFPEIARRMGISVEQVQKCANNIARLDPRPGQIFAAAPQNYVLPDVTVEKVNGTYQVMLNGEQIPHLRISNTYKDIMAQDGKGSEVKDYIRDKIRSGKFLIKSIHQR
;
A
#
# COMPACT_ATOMS: atom_id res chain seq x y z
N MET A 1 -13.62 -57.01 -55.66
CA MET A 1 -12.72 -56.49 -54.60
C MET A 1 -13.00 -55.00 -54.44
N ALA A 2 -13.43 -54.63 -53.23
CA ALA A 2 -13.56 -53.31 -52.60
C ALA A 2 -13.78 -52.05 -53.48
N GLY A 3 -14.98 -51.45 -53.38
CA GLY A 3 -15.22 -50.07 -53.78
C GLY A 3 -14.63 -49.07 -52.76
N PRO A 4 -14.16 -47.90 -53.19
CA PRO A 4 -13.58 -46.91 -52.28
C PRO A 4 -14.69 -46.25 -51.45
N GLY A 5 -14.77 -46.60 -50.17
CA GLY A 5 -15.63 -45.92 -49.21
C GLY A 5 -15.07 -44.53 -48.88
N MET A 6 -15.86 -43.49 -49.10
CA MET A 6 -15.58 -42.16 -48.56
C MET A 6 -15.82 -42.19 -47.04
N HIS A 7 -14.74 -42.11 -46.27
CA HIS A 7 -14.83 -41.87 -44.83
C HIS A 7 -14.82 -40.36 -44.58
N GLN A 8 -16.00 -39.77 -44.37
CA GLN A 8 -16.13 -38.40 -43.90
C GLN A 8 -15.91 -38.40 -42.37
N SER A 9 -14.72 -38.02 -41.93
CA SER A 9 -14.44 -37.76 -40.51
C SER A 9 -14.89 -36.33 -40.19
N GLN A 10 -15.99 -36.19 -39.45
CA GLN A 10 -16.36 -34.92 -38.82
C GLN A 10 -15.56 -34.78 -37.52
N ASN A 11 -14.52 -33.94 -37.55
CA ASN A 11 -13.88 -33.48 -36.32
C ASN A 11 -14.76 -32.40 -35.68
N LEU A 12 -15.53 -32.78 -34.66
CA LEU A 12 -16.17 -31.85 -33.73
C LEU A 12 -15.09 -31.29 -32.79
N SER A 13 -14.40 -30.23 -33.21
CA SER A 13 -13.56 -29.45 -32.30
C SER A 13 -14.48 -28.58 -31.44
N LEU A 14 -14.76 -29.03 -30.22
CA LEU A 14 -15.42 -28.26 -29.17
C LEU A 14 -14.48 -27.13 -28.72
N HIS A 15 -14.45 -26.01 -29.45
CA HIS A 15 -13.92 -24.76 -28.89
C HIS A 15 -14.96 -24.27 -27.88
N GLN A 16 -14.77 -24.64 -26.60
CA GLN A 16 -15.44 -23.95 -25.50
C GLN A 16 -14.88 -22.52 -25.45
N VAL A 17 -15.51 -21.62 -26.21
CA VAL A 17 -15.44 -20.18 -25.92
C VAL A 17 -16.16 -20.05 -24.59
N LEU A 18 -15.41 -20.02 -23.48
CA LEU A 18 -15.96 -19.70 -22.17
C LEU A 18 -16.77 -18.41 -22.32
N ALA A 19 -18.05 -18.46 -21.96
CA ALA A 19 -18.89 -17.26 -21.99
C ALA A 19 -18.18 -16.15 -21.19
N PRO A 20 -18.14 -14.90 -21.67
CA PRO A 20 -17.42 -13.81 -21.02
C PRO A 20 -17.81 -13.63 -19.53
N GLN A 21 -19.05 -13.97 -19.18
CA GLN A 21 -19.52 -14.03 -17.79
C GLN A 21 -18.75 -15.05 -16.94
N LEU A 22 -18.48 -16.26 -17.44
CA LEU A 22 -17.72 -17.28 -16.72
C LEU A 22 -16.26 -16.88 -16.47
N GLN A 23 -15.65 -16.19 -17.43
CA GLN A 23 -14.31 -15.62 -17.25
C GLN A 23 -14.32 -14.54 -16.17
N GLN A 24 -15.33 -13.67 -16.16
CA GLN A 24 -15.50 -12.64 -15.14
C GLN A 24 -15.71 -13.25 -13.74
N SER A 25 -16.50 -14.31 -13.59
CA SER A 25 -16.63 -15.00 -12.30
C SER A 25 -15.32 -15.64 -11.83
N LEU A 26 -14.53 -16.20 -12.75
CA LEU A 26 -13.24 -16.80 -12.40
C LEU A 26 -12.24 -15.72 -11.93
N LEU A 27 -12.26 -14.56 -12.58
CA LEU A 27 -11.46 -13.41 -12.17
C LEU A 27 -11.86 -12.92 -10.77
N ILE A 28 -13.16 -12.83 -10.47
CA ILE A 28 -13.68 -12.46 -9.14
C ILE A 28 -13.24 -13.45 -8.05
N LEU A 29 -13.23 -14.75 -8.36
CA LEU A 29 -12.80 -15.81 -7.45
C LEU A 29 -11.29 -15.77 -7.18
N GLN A 30 -10.49 -15.40 -8.18
CA GLN A 30 -9.02 -15.40 -8.10
C GLN A 30 -8.42 -14.05 -7.67
N ALA A 31 -9.21 -12.97 -7.70
CA ALA A 31 -8.74 -11.63 -7.38
C ALA A 31 -8.35 -11.49 -5.89
N PRO A 32 -7.21 -10.85 -5.56
CA PRO A 32 -6.90 -10.40 -4.21
C PRO A 32 -8.03 -9.57 -3.61
N LEU A 33 -8.22 -9.62 -2.29
CA LEU A 33 -9.34 -8.94 -1.60
C LEU A 33 -9.44 -7.44 -1.95
N LEU A 34 -8.29 -6.76 -2.06
CA LEU A 34 -8.24 -5.33 -2.41
C LEU A 34 -8.70 -5.07 -3.86
N GLU A 35 -8.34 -5.95 -4.79
CA GLU A 35 -8.77 -5.85 -6.19
C GLU A 35 -10.27 -6.14 -6.31
N LEU A 36 -10.77 -7.14 -5.56
CA LEU A 36 -12.20 -7.43 -5.49
C LEU A 36 -13.00 -6.23 -4.96
N ARG A 37 -12.50 -5.55 -3.92
CA ARG A 37 -13.15 -4.33 -3.39
C ARG A 37 -13.26 -3.25 -4.46
N ASN A 38 -12.18 -2.99 -5.20
CA ASN A 38 -12.18 -2.00 -6.27
C ASN A 38 -13.16 -2.39 -7.39
N LEU A 39 -13.22 -3.67 -7.75
CA LEU A 39 -14.19 -4.18 -8.73
C LEU A 39 -15.64 -4.02 -8.25
N VAL A 40 -15.92 -4.34 -6.98
CA VAL A 40 -17.26 -4.15 -6.39
C VAL A 40 -17.66 -2.68 -6.38
N GLN A 41 -16.75 -1.79 -5.98
CA GLN A 41 -17.01 -0.35 -5.97
C GLN A 41 -17.28 0.19 -7.38
N GLN A 42 -16.50 -0.23 -8.38
CA GLN A 42 -16.72 0.12 -9.78
C GLN A 42 -18.05 -0.41 -10.31
N GLU A 43 -18.44 -1.63 -9.94
CA GLU A 43 -19.74 -2.19 -10.31
C GLU A 43 -20.90 -1.43 -9.62
N MET A 44 -20.74 -0.99 -8.38
CA MET A 44 -21.72 -0.13 -7.72
C MET A 44 -21.87 1.24 -8.39
N GLU A 45 -20.78 1.84 -8.85
CA GLU A 45 -20.82 3.11 -9.60
C GLU A 45 -21.53 2.98 -10.96
N THR A 46 -21.38 1.83 -11.62
CA THR A 46 -21.96 1.57 -12.94
C THR A 46 -23.35 0.94 -12.89
N ASN A 47 -23.74 0.36 -11.76
CA ASN A 47 -25.02 -0.31 -11.57
C ASN A 47 -25.87 0.41 -10.50
N PRO A 48 -26.83 1.27 -10.92
CA PRO A 48 -27.64 2.05 -9.98
C PRO A 48 -28.61 1.20 -9.14
N VAL A 49 -28.71 -0.11 -9.42
CA VAL A 49 -29.58 -1.06 -8.72
C VAL A 49 -28.88 -1.70 -7.51
N LEU A 50 -27.54 -1.65 -7.46
CA LEU A 50 -26.78 -2.21 -6.34
C LEU A 50 -26.75 -1.21 -5.17
N GLU A 51 -27.12 -1.69 -3.99
CA GLU A 51 -27.04 -0.96 -2.73
C GLU A 51 -26.15 -1.70 -1.75
N GLU A 52 -25.32 -0.96 -1.02
CA GLU A 52 -24.55 -1.45 0.12
C GLU A 52 -25.41 -1.38 1.37
N LEU A 53 -25.51 -2.50 2.10
CA LEU A 53 -26.14 -2.51 3.41
C LEU A 53 -25.15 -1.93 4.43
N PRO A 54 -25.50 -0.85 5.16
CA PRO A 54 -24.80 -0.52 6.38
C PRO A 54 -24.94 -1.69 7.36
N ASN A 55 -23.86 -2.08 8.04
CA ASN A 55 -23.91 -3.02 9.15
C ASN A 55 -24.63 -2.36 10.35
N GLU A 56 -25.95 -2.23 10.27
CA GLU A 56 -26.82 -2.01 11.42
C GLU A 56 -27.85 -3.16 11.49
N PRO A 57 -28.08 -3.74 12.67
CA PRO A 57 -29.12 -4.72 12.84
C PRO A 57 -30.43 -3.97 13.09
N ASP A 58 -31.23 -3.72 12.05
CA ASP A 58 -32.62 -3.31 12.29
C ASP A 58 -33.63 -4.13 11.47
N ALA A 59 -34.34 -4.92 12.26
CA ALA A 59 -35.73 -5.36 12.22
C ALA A 59 -36.58 -5.13 10.97
N ASP A 60 -37.22 -6.23 10.56
CA ASP A 60 -38.55 -6.36 9.94
C ASP A 60 -39.32 -5.07 9.61
N GLU A 61 -39.59 -4.84 8.32
CA GLU A 61 -40.91 -4.35 7.90
C GLU A 61 -41.38 -5.08 6.62
N ARG A 62 -42.45 -5.86 6.77
CA ARG A 62 -43.27 -6.43 5.69
C ARG A 62 -44.10 -5.32 5.05
N SER A 63 -44.19 -5.35 3.73
CA SER A 63 -45.27 -4.70 2.98
C SER A 63 -45.77 -5.67 1.91
N GLU A 64 -46.90 -6.32 2.20
CA GLU A 64 -47.74 -6.99 1.22
C GLU A 64 -48.49 -5.94 0.40
N ALA A 65 -48.40 -6.00 -0.93
CA ALA A 65 -49.38 -5.39 -1.82
C ALA A 65 -49.48 -6.21 -3.11
N ASP A 66 -50.64 -6.84 -3.29
CA ASP A 66 -51.09 -7.51 -4.51
C ASP A 66 -51.13 -6.56 -5.71
N THR A 67 -50.79 -7.05 -6.90
CA THR A 67 -51.70 -7.02 -8.07
C THR A 67 -51.16 -7.86 -9.24
N ALA A 68 -52.10 -8.41 -9.99
CA ALA A 68 -51.93 -9.47 -10.97
C ALA A 68 -51.56 -8.98 -12.38
N ALA A 69 -50.58 -9.63 -13.02
CA ALA A 69 -50.53 -9.88 -14.47
C ALA A 69 -49.52 -11.00 -14.82
N ASP A 70 -49.88 -11.80 -15.83
CA ASP A 70 -49.15 -12.88 -16.51
C ASP A 70 -48.77 -14.17 -15.76
N GLU A 71 -49.60 -15.20 -15.99
CA GLU A 71 -49.47 -16.58 -15.49
C GLU A 71 -48.18 -17.32 -15.91
N LYS A 72 -47.39 -16.78 -16.86
CA LYS A 72 -46.06 -17.33 -17.21
C LYS A 72 -44.89 -16.70 -16.45
N PHE A 73 -45.10 -15.55 -15.80
CA PHE A 73 -44.06 -14.86 -15.01
C PHE A 73 -44.17 -15.17 -13.50
N LYS A 74 -45.37 -15.52 -13.01
CA LYS A 74 -45.59 -15.98 -11.63
C LYS A 74 -44.78 -17.22 -11.25
N GLU A 75 -44.62 -18.19 -12.15
CA GLU A 75 -43.87 -19.41 -11.84
C GLU A 75 -42.34 -19.20 -11.70
N GLU A 76 -41.76 -18.22 -12.41
CA GLU A 76 -40.35 -17.84 -12.23
C GLU A 76 -40.17 -16.90 -11.03
N PHE A 77 -41.13 -16.01 -10.78
CA PHE A 77 -41.13 -15.10 -9.63
C PHE A 77 -41.38 -15.82 -8.31
N ASP A 78 -42.27 -16.82 -8.26
CA ASP A 78 -42.49 -17.68 -7.08
C ASP A 78 -41.28 -18.59 -6.79
N LYS A 79 -40.57 -19.03 -7.84
CA LYS A 79 -39.28 -19.73 -7.66
C LYS A 79 -38.18 -18.79 -7.15
N LEU A 80 -38.22 -17.51 -7.50
CA LEU A 80 -37.33 -16.46 -7.00
C LEU A 80 -37.65 -16.07 -5.55
N ALA A 81 -38.94 -15.98 -5.19
CA ALA A 81 -39.41 -15.62 -3.86
C ALA A 81 -39.17 -16.74 -2.84
N LYS A 82 -39.40 -18.00 -3.22
CA LYS A 82 -39.08 -19.17 -2.37
C LYS A 82 -37.58 -19.32 -2.12
N LEU A 83 -36.76 -18.96 -3.10
CA LEU A 83 -35.30 -18.91 -2.92
C LEU A 83 -34.92 -17.76 -1.98
N ASP A 84 -35.55 -16.59 -2.06
CA ASP A 84 -35.30 -15.47 -1.13
C ASP A 84 -35.68 -15.81 0.32
N GLU A 85 -36.73 -16.61 0.51
CA GLU A 85 -37.19 -17.12 1.80
C GLU A 85 -36.20 -18.15 2.41
N GLU A 86 -35.69 -19.08 1.58
CA GLU A 86 -34.62 -20.02 1.96
C GLU A 86 -33.29 -19.31 2.28
N TRP A 87 -32.98 -18.22 1.58
CA TRP A 87 -31.81 -17.39 1.86
C TRP A 87 -31.96 -16.63 3.18
N ARG A 88 -33.17 -16.20 3.53
CA ARG A 88 -33.46 -15.49 4.80
C ARG A 88 -33.30 -16.41 6.02
N ASP A 89 -33.77 -17.65 5.93
CA ASP A 89 -33.64 -18.65 7.00
C ASP A 89 -32.18 -19.12 7.19
N TYR A 90 -31.41 -19.24 6.11
CA TYR A 90 -29.98 -19.56 6.18
C TYR A 90 -29.16 -18.39 6.76
N MET A 91 -29.52 -17.14 6.45
CA MET A 91 -28.85 -15.94 6.96
C MET A 91 -29.16 -15.69 8.45
N ALA A 92 -30.38 -16.00 8.90
CA ALA A 92 -30.75 -15.93 10.32
C ALA A 92 -29.93 -16.91 11.19
N GLN A 93 -29.53 -18.07 10.66
CA GLN A 93 -28.62 -18.99 11.36
C GLN A 93 -27.17 -18.50 11.38
N SER A 94 -26.69 -17.88 10.29
CA SER A 94 -25.32 -17.35 10.17
C SER A 94 -25.06 -16.07 10.98
N SER A 95 -26.11 -15.32 11.32
CA SER A 95 -26.03 -14.05 12.06
C SER A 95 -25.75 -14.21 13.56
N SER A 96 -25.58 -15.45 14.04
CA SER A 96 -25.39 -15.77 15.46
C SER A 96 -23.96 -15.53 15.97
N TYR A 97 -23.02 -15.01 15.15
CA TYR A 97 -21.60 -14.97 15.50
C TYR A 97 -20.86 -13.65 15.22
N SER A 98 -21.55 -12.50 15.26
CA SER A 98 -20.90 -11.19 15.09
C SER A 98 -21.35 -10.14 16.10
N GLY A 99 -21.36 -10.50 17.38
CA GLY A 99 -21.17 -9.52 18.45
C GLY A 99 -19.67 -9.21 18.57
N ARG A 100 -19.17 -8.15 17.93
CA ARG A 100 -17.84 -7.62 18.27
C ARG A 100 -17.89 -7.18 19.73
N SER A 101 -17.17 -7.87 20.62
CA SER A 101 -17.15 -7.52 22.04
C SER A 101 -16.37 -6.22 22.24
N GLN A 102 -16.74 -5.44 23.25
CA GLN A 102 -15.99 -4.25 23.70
C GLN A 102 -14.49 -4.56 23.90
N GLU A 103 -14.17 -5.78 24.32
CA GLU A 103 -12.80 -6.27 24.53
C GLU A 103 -11.97 -6.35 23.23
N ALA A 104 -12.61 -6.54 22.06
CA ALA A 104 -11.95 -6.54 20.76
C ALA A 104 -11.68 -5.12 20.23
N GLU A 105 -12.49 -4.13 20.64
CA GLU A 105 -12.24 -2.71 20.37
C GLU A 105 -11.12 -2.17 21.25
N ASP A 106 -11.13 -2.52 22.54
CA ASP A 106 -10.06 -2.15 23.48
C ASP A 106 -8.72 -2.73 23.03
N LYS A 107 -8.66 -4.03 22.63
CA LYS A 107 -7.45 -4.63 22.06
C LYS A 107 -6.95 -3.93 20.79
N ARG A 108 -7.85 -3.41 19.95
CA ARG A 108 -7.49 -2.62 18.78
C ARG A 108 -6.92 -1.27 19.17
N GLN A 109 -7.55 -0.55 20.09
CA GLN A 109 -7.03 0.73 20.60
C GLN A 109 -5.66 0.55 21.25
N PHE A 110 -5.48 -0.47 22.10
CA PHE A 110 -4.16 -0.81 22.65
C PHE A 110 -3.13 -1.15 21.57
N PHE A 111 -3.53 -1.83 20.49
CA PHE A 111 -2.64 -2.11 19.37
C PHE A 111 -2.23 -0.82 18.64
N PHE A 112 -3.16 0.09 18.36
CA PHE A 112 -2.88 1.38 17.73
C PHE A 112 -2.00 2.29 18.60
N ASP A 113 -2.27 2.35 19.90
CA ASP A 113 -1.47 3.13 20.86
C ASP A 113 -0.08 2.53 21.12
N SER A 114 0.07 1.22 20.85
CA SER A 114 1.37 0.53 20.92
C SER A 114 2.20 0.64 19.63
N ILE A 115 1.70 1.32 18.59
CA ILE A 115 2.49 1.59 17.39
C ILE A 115 3.56 2.61 17.76
N ALA A 116 4.75 2.10 18.09
CA ALA A 116 5.94 2.92 18.30
C ALA A 116 6.31 3.59 16.97
N THR A 117 5.94 4.87 16.82
CA THR A 117 6.46 5.71 15.74
C THR A 117 7.96 5.87 15.95
N GLN A 118 8.76 5.37 15.01
CA GLN A 118 10.22 5.59 15.06
C GLN A 118 10.52 7.06 14.80
N GLU A 119 11.46 7.63 15.56
CA GLU A 119 11.92 9.00 15.38
C GLU A 119 12.59 9.16 14.01
N THR A 120 12.18 10.17 13.25
CA THR A 120 12.78 10.47 11.93
C THR A 120 14.13 11.17 12.08
N LEU A 121 14.98 11.11 11.05
CA LEU A 121 16.28 11.81 11.05
C LEU A 121 16.09 13.31 11.32
N GLN A 122 15.11 13.91 10.68
CA GLN A 122 14.81 15.34 10.81
C GLN A 122 14.38 15.68 12.23
N GLN A 123 13.54 14.86 12.87
CA GLN A 123 13.16 15.04 14.28
C GLN A 123 14.37 14.92 15.21
N HIS A 124 15.23 13.93 14.98
CA HIS A 124 16.43 13.73 15.79
C HIS A 124 17.42 14.91 15.67
N LEU A 125 17.57 15.47 14.47
CA LEU A 125 18.39 16.68 14.26
C LEU A 125 17.76 17.92 14.89
N MET A 126 16.44 18.09 14.80
CA MET A 126 15.72 19.17 15.46
C MET A 126 15.84 19.07 17.00
N GLY A 127 15.79 17.85 17.54
CA GLY A 127 16.04 17.59 18.96
C GLY A 127 17.43 18.07 19.40
N GLN A 128 18.46 17.80 18.60
CA GLN A 128 19.82 18.28 18.85
C GLN A 128 19.96 19.79 18.67
N LEU A 129 19.28 20.38 17.68
CA LEU A 129 19.26 21.82 17.48
C LEU A 129 18.68 22.53 18.71
N ASN A 130 17.62 21.98 19.31
CA ASN A 130 16.97 22.52 20.50
C ASN A 130 17.85 22.50 21.75
N GLN A 131 18.85 21.60 21.81
CA GLN A 131 19.80 21.54 22.92
C GLN A 131 20.91 22.62 22.81
N ASN A 132 21.08 23.21 21.62
CA ASN A 132 22.06 24.26 21.38
C ASN A 132 21.44 25.65 21.61
N VAL A 133 22.20 26.55 22.22
CA VAL A 133 21.78 27.95 22.41
C VAL A 133 22.11 28.74 21.15
N LEU A 134 21.09 29.06 20.35
CA LEU A 134 21.20 29.80 19.10
C LEU A 134 20.29 31.03 19.09
N ASN A 135 20.67 32.05 18.32
CA ASN A 135 19.81 33.21 18.08
C ASN A 135 18.60 32.81 17.21
N ALA A 136 17.52 33.58 17.27
CA ALA A 136 16.30 33.29 16.50
C ALA A 136 16.56 33.22 14.98
N ARG A 137 17.49 34.04 14.45
CA ARG A 137 17.89 34.03 13.03
C ARG A 137 18.67 32.75 12.69
N ASP A 138 19.70 32.44 13.45
CA ASP A 138 20.57 31.27 13.26
C ASP A 138 19.78 29.97 13.37
N ARG A 139 18.85 29.92 14.33
CA ARG A 139 17.90 28.82 14.49
C ARG A 139 17.04 28.63 13.25
N LYS A 140 16.45 29.70 12.71
CA LYS A 140 15.65 29.63 11.49
C LYS A 140 16.47 29.14 10.29
N THR A 141 17.72 29.61 10.16
CA THR A 141 18.65 29.14 9.13
C THR A 141 18.95 27.64 9.28
N ALA A 142 19.21 27.18 10.50
CA ALA A 142 19.47 25.77 10.78
C ALA A 142 18.25 24.87 10.52
N GLU A 143 17.04 25.33 10.89
CA GLU A 143 15.78 24.63 10.61
C GLU A 143 15.57 24.46 9.10
N LEU A 144 15.89 25.48 8.29
CA LEU A 144 15.85 25.40 6.83
C LEU A 144 16.86 24.38 6.28
N ILE A 145 18.08 24.35 6.82
CA ILE A 145 19.09 23.37 6.39
C ILE A 145 18.63 21.96 6.72
N ILE A 146 18.15 21.70 7.95
CA ILE A 146 17.65 20.38 8.38
C ILE A 146 16.50 19.92 7.49
N GLY A 147 15.60 20.83 7.09
CA GLY A 147 14.51 20.52 6.16
C GLY A 147 14.95 20.19 4.73
N ASN A 148 16.18 20.54 4.33
CA ASN A 148 16.76 20.23 3.02
C ASN A 148 17.65 18.97 3.02
N ILE A 149 17.70 18.23 4.14
CA ILE A 149 18.44 16.97 4.26
C ILE A 149 17.51 15.81 3.88
N ASP A 150 18.01 14.91 3.01
CA ASP A 150 17.29 13.70 2.61
C ASP A 150 17.35 12.59 3.67
N ASP A 151 16.61 11.51 3.44
CA ASP A 151 16.59 10.35 4.35
C ASP A 151 17.94 9.61 4.40
N ASN A 152 18.85 9.85 3.45
CA ASN A 152 20.20 9.30 3.48
C ASN A 152 21.17 10.16 4.30
N GLY A 153 20.78 11.39 4.66
CA GLY A 153 21.58 12.36 5.41
C GLY A 153 22.38 13.35 4.55
N PHE A 154 22.12 13.45 3.25
CA PHE A 154 22.75 14.40 2.33
C PHE A 154 21.90 15.66 2.12
N LEU A 155 22.60 16.80 1.98
CA LEU A 155 21.98 18.08 1.66
C LEU A 155 21.61 18.14 0.18
N GLN A 156 20.33 18.37 -0.13
CA GLN A 156 19.83 18.41 -1.52
C GLN A 156 20.05 19.76 -2.21
N THR A 157 20.11 20.85 -1.44
CA THR A 157 20.16 22.22 -1.95
C THR A 157 21.46 22.90 -1.55
N THR A 158 22.07 23.67 -2.45
CA THR A 158 23.31 24.38 -2.12
C THR A 158 23.06 25.59 -1.21
N PRO A 159 24.05 26.02 -0.38
CA PRO A 159 23.93 27.23 0.42
C PRO A 159 23.63 28.49 -0.39
N GLU A 160 24.13 28.56 -1.62
CA GLU A 160 23.88 29.66 -2.56
C GLU A 160 22.40 29.76 -2.96
N GLU A 161 21.79 28.62 -3.33
CA GLU A 161 20.37 28.55 -3.68
C GLU A 161 19.47 28.84 -2.48
N MET A 162 19.84 28.34 -1.29
CA MET A 162 19.11 28.63 -0.05
C MET A 162 19.15 30.12 0.30
N ALA A 163 20.30 30.78 0.11
CA ALA A 163 20.47 32.21 0.31
C ALA A 163 19.57 33.03 -0.63
N LEU A 164 19.54 32.67 -1.92
CA LEU A 164 18.72 33.33 -2.94
C LEU A 164 17.21 33.26 -2.61
N ASN A 165 16.74 32.08 -2.17
CA ASN A 165 15.32 31.85 -1.90
C ASN A 165 14.81 32.51 -0.62
N THR A 166 15.69 32.73 0.35
CA THR A 166 15.29 33.18 1.70
C THR A 166 15.70 34.62 2.01
N GLY A 167 16.62 35.19 1.22
CA GLY A 167 17.20 36.51 1.47
C GLY A 167 18.18 36.55 2.65
N ILE A 168 18.57 35.39 3.19
CA ILE A 168 19.58 35.24 4.23
C ILE A 168 20.97 35.14 3.55
N PRO A 169 22.03 35.79 4.06
CA PRO A 169 23.38 35.67 3.53
C PRO A 169 23.88 34.22 3.48
N GLN A 170 24.65 33.89 2.44
CA GLN A 170 25.29 32.58 2.29
C GLN A 170 26.22 32.25 3.47
N GLU A 171 26.92 33.25 4.01
CA GLU A 171 27.83 33.06 5.16
C GLU A 171 27.10 32.48 6.39
N ASP A 172 25.86 32.92 6.64
CA ASP A 172 25.05 32.40 7.76
C ASP A 172 24.72 30.91 7.52
N PHE A 173 24.40 30.53 6.27
CA PHE A 173 24.16 29.13 5.92
C PHE A 173 25.41 28.28 6.07
N GLU A 174 26.59 28.76 5.67
CA GLU A 174 27.84 27.99 5.81
C GLU A 174 28.25 27.78 7.27
N ASN A 175 28.07 28.81 8.10
CA ASN A 175 28.31 28.72 9.54
C ASN A 175 27.37 27.71 10.20
N MET A 176 26.07 27.78 9.88
CA MET A 176 25.07 26.85 10.43
C MET A 176 25.22 25.43 9.87
N LEU A 177 25.61 25.28 8.62
CA LEU A 177 25.91 23.96 8.03
C LEU A 177 27.06 23.28 8.76
N THR A 178 28.12 24.03 9.09
CA THR A 178 29.26 23.50 9.85
C THR A 178 28.84 23.03 11.24
N LEU A 179 27.90 23.74 11.89
CA LEU A 179 27.31 23.32 13.16
C LEU A 179 26.49 22.03 13.00
N ILE A 180 25.60 21.96 12.01
CA ILE A 180 24.77 20.77 11.76
C ILE A 180 25.62 19.55 11.41
N GLN A 181 26.70 19.72 10.65
CA GLN A 181 27.65 18.64 10.33
C GLN A 181 28.36 18.06 11.57
N SER A 182 28.32 18.76 12.72
CA SER A 182 28.83 18.25 14.00
C SER A 182 27.84 17.33 14.74
N PHE A 183 26.56 17.33 14.34
CA PHE A 183 25.51 16.54 14.99
C PHE A 183 25.68 15.05 14.74
N TYR A 184 24.92 14.24 15.48
CA TYR A 184 24.80 12.80 15.26
C TYR A 184 23.59 12.51 14.37
N PRO A 185 23.69 11.62 13.37
CA PRO A 185 24.82 10.74 13.01
C PRO A 185 25.97 11.48 12.27
N PRO A 186 27.24 11.02 12.41
CA PRO A 186 28.38 11.70 11.79
C PRO A 186 28.32 11.63 10.26
N GLY A 187 28.59 12.77 9.60
CA GLY A 187 28.49 12.89 8.14
C GLY A 187 27.13 13.37 7.64
N VAL A 188 26.18 13.66 8.54
CA VAL A 188 24.91 14.30 8.20
C VAL A 188 25.12 15.73 7.69
N GLY A 189 24.32 16.15 6.71
CA GLY A 189 24.45 17.48 6.09
C GLY A 189 25.64 17.60 5.15
N ALA A 190 26.20 16.49 4.68
CA ALA A 190 27.20 16.49 3.62
C ALA A 190 26.56 16.78 2.25
N ARG A 191 27.25 17.49 1.37
CA ARG A 191 26.80 17.77 0.00
C ARG A 191 27.08 16.60 -0.93
N ASP A 192 28.13 15.82 -0.63
CA ASP A 192 28.48 14.62 -1.38
C ASP A 192 29.04 13.51 -0.49
N LEU A 193 29.19 12.31 -1.06
CA LEU A 193 29.77 11.16 -0.36
C LEU A 193 31.21 11.43 0.12
N ARG A 194 31.97 12.24 -0.61
CA ARG A 194 33.36 12.58 -0.23
C ARG A 194 33.34 13.36 1.07
N GLU A 195 32.57 14.43 1.13
CA GLU A 195 32.41 15.30 2.30
C GLU A 195 31.88 14.51 3.50
N CYS A 196 30.89 13.63 3.29
CA CYS A 196 30.37 12.74 4.33
C CYS A 196 31.48 11.93 5.01
N LEU A 197 32.30 11.21 4.22
CA LEU A 197 33.40 10.41 4.74
C LEU A 197 34.50 11.27 5.39
N LEU A 198 34.77 12.46 4.84
CA LEU A 198 35.73 13.39 5.43
C LEU A 198 35.25 13.91 6.80
N ILE A 199 33.96 14.24 6.94
CA ILE A 199 33.36 14.67 8.21
C ILE A 199 33.46 13.54 9.25
N GLN A 200 33.18 12.30 8.86
CA GLN A 200 33.32 11.14 9.75
C GLN A 200 34.76 10.95 10.23
N LEU A 201 35.73 10.97 9.32
CA LEU A 201 37.15 10.89 9.68
C LEU A 201 37.62 12.08 10.52
N LYS A 202 37.06 13.27 10.27
CA LYS A 202 37.34 14.49 11.04
C LYS A 202 36.92 14.30 12.50
N ARG A 203 35.75 13.71 12.73
CA ARG A 203 35.19 13.41 14.06
C ARG A 203 35.96 12.31 14.78
N GLU A 204 36.48 11.32 14.06
CA GLU A 204 37.38 10.30 14.61
C GLU A 204 38.79 10.83 14.94
N GLY A 205 39.10 12.10 14.63
CA GLY A 205 40.43 12.67 14.83
C GLY A 205 41.47 12.19 13.81
N ARG A 206 41.04 11.59 12.69
CA ARG A 206 41.91 10.98 11.67
C ARG A 206 42.21 11.91 10.49
N GLN A 207 42.15 13.22 10.70
CA GLN A 207 42.37 14.23 9.65
C GLN A 207 43.76 14.14 8.99
N THR A 208 44.76 13.66 9.73
CA THR A 208 46.15 13.51 9.23
C THR A 208 46.44 12.14 8.63
N SER A 209 45.45 11.23 8.62
CA SER A 209 45.64 9.86 8.18
C SER A 209 45.73 9.75 6.66
N LEU A 210 46.28 8.64 6.18
CA LEU A 210 46.38 8.37 4.75
C LEU A 210 44.99 8.22 4.11
N GLU A 211 44.01 7.70 4.86
CA GLU A 211 42.62 7.57 4.42
C GLU A 211 42.00 8.94 4.09
N TYR A 212 42.19 9.94 4.95
CA TYR A 212 41.68 11.29 4.74
C TYR A 212 42.24 11.89 3.44
N LYS A 213 43.56 11.74 3.22
CA LYS A 213 44.21 12.22 1.98
C LYS A 213 43.67 11.50 0.74
N ILE A 214 43.55 10.17 0.79
CA ILE A 214 43.02 9.36 -0.31
C ILE A 214 41.60 9.80 -0.69
N ILE A 215 40.72 10.04 0.28
CA ILE A 215 39.35 10.52 0.01
C ILE A 215 39.38 11.94 -0.55
N SER A 216 40.18 12.83 0.04
CA SER A 216 40.24 14.24 -0.36
C SER A 216 40.73 14.45 -1.80
N GLU A 217 41.71 13.66 -2.26
CA GLU A 217 42.36 13.86 -3.57
C GLU A 217 41.99 12.81 -4.61
N HIS A 218 41.63 11.58 -4.20
CA HIS A 218 41.54 10.41 -5.08
C HIS A 218 40.21 9.62 -4.97
N MET A 219 39.10 10.28 -4.60
CA MET A 219 37.78 9.63 -4.48
C MET A 219 37.32 8.90 -5.75
N ARG A 220 37.54 9.51 -6.94
CA ARG A 220 37.14 8.90 -8.23
C ARG A 220 37.90 7.60 -8.51
N ASP A 221 39.18 7.58 -8.19
CA ASP A 221 40.06 6.43 -8.41
C ASP A 221 39.76 5.33 -7.37
N LEU A 222 39.40 5.72 -6.14
CA LEU A 222 38.94 4.81 -5.08
C LEU A 222 37.65 4.09 -5.48
N GLY A 223 36.65 4.83 -5.99
CA GLY A 223 35.38 4.25 -6.46
C GLY A 223 35.56 3.27 -7.62
N LYS A 224 36.53 3.51 -8.50
CA LYS A 224 36.89 2.60 -9.61
C LYS A 224 37.88 1.49 -9.22
N ARG A 225 38.24 1.38 -7.94
CA ARG A 225 39.22 0.42 -7.39
C ARG A 225 40.60 0.48 -8.07
N ARG A 226 41.04 1.66 -8.53
CA ARG A 226 42.34 1.87 -9.19
C ARG A 226 43.49 2.03 -8.19
N PHE A 227 43.68 1.03 -7.32
CA PHE A 227 44.70 1.08 -6.26
C PHE A 227 46.13 1.34 -6.76
N PRO A 228 46.58 0.80 -7.92
CA PRO A 228 47.91 1.09 -8.42
C PRO A 228 48.14 2.56 -8.81
N GLU A 229 47.12 3.26 -9.30
CA GLU A 229 47.23 4.69 -9.66
C GLU A 229 47.31 5.55 -8.40
N ILE A 230 46.50 5.24 -7.38
CA ILE A 230 46.53 5.89 -6.07
C ILE A 230 47.90 5.69 -5.40
N ALA A 231 48.41 4.46 -5.41
CA ALA A 231 49.71 4.11 -4.85
C ALA A 231 50.84 4.94 -5.46
N ARG A 232 50.86 5.08 -6.80
CA ARG A 232 51.86 5.88 -7.52
C ARG A 232 51.77 7.37 -7.20
N ARG A 233 50.55 7.94 -7.15
CA ARG A 233 50.36 9.37 -6.86
C ARG A 233 50.68 9.74 -5.42
N MET A 234 50.29 8.87 -4.48
CA MET A 234 50.50 9.07 -3.04
C MET A 234 51.90 8.63 -2.57
N GLY A 235 52.67 7.96 -3.41
CA GLY A 235 54.01 7.45 -3.05
C GLY A 235 53.99 6.33 -2.01
N ILE A 236 52.90 5.54 -1.93
CA ILE A 236 52.70 4.44 -0.96
C ILE A 236 52.58 3.09 -1.66
N SER A 237 52.70 2.00 -0.90
CA SER A 237 52.54 0.66 -1.47
C SER A 237 51.08 0.35 -1.80
N VAL A 238 50.84 -0.53 -2.78
CA VAL A 238 49.49 -0.99 -3.13
C VAL A 238 48.80 -1.68 -1.94
N GLU A 239 49.57 -2.40 -1.12
CA GLU A 239 49.05 -3.02 0.11
C GLU A 239 48.57 -1.98 1.13
N GLN A 240 49.29 -0.85 1.27
CA GLN A 240 48.86 0.24 2.15
C GLN A 240 47.58 0.91 1.64
N VAL A 241 47.46 1.13 0.32
CA VAL A 241 46.22 1.63 -0.28
C VAL A 241 45.07 0.68 -0.01
N GLN A 242 45.29 -0.64 -0.13
CA GLN A 242 44.25 -1.64 0.12
C GLN A 242 43.82 -1.68 1.59
N LYS A 243 44.77 -1.55 2.53
CA LYS A 243 44.45 -1.39 3.96
C LYS A 243 43.62 -0.13 4.21
N CYS A 244 44.00 1.00 3.61
CA CYS A 244 43.24 2.24 3.71
C CYS A 244 41.83 2.09 3.12
N ALA A 245 41.68 1.46 1.96
CA ALA A 245 40.38 1.23 1.32
C ALA A 245 39.47 0.34 2.19
N ASN A 246 40.02 -0.70 2.84
CA ASN A 246 39.27 -1.53 3.78
C ASN A 246 38.84 -0.74 5.02
N ASN A 247 39.66 0.18 5.52
CA ASN A 247 39.29 1.06 6.63
C ASN A 247 38.17 2.03 6.23
N ILE A 248 38.26 2.63 5.04
CA ILE A 248 37.22 3.53 4.49
C ILE A 248 35.91 2.77 4.29
N ALA A 249 35.97 1.51 3.87
CA ALA A 249 34.77 0.67 3.69
C ALA A 249 34.04 0.32 5.00
N ARG A 250 34.64 0.57 6.17
CA ARG A 250 33.99 0.42 7.47
C ARG A 250 33.22 1.66 7.91
N LEU A 251 33.42 2.80 7.24
CA LEU A 251 32.69 4.03 7.50
C LEU A 251 31.28 3.93 6.92
N ASP A 252 30.34 4.71 7.45
CA ASP A 252 28.94 4.68 7.06
C ASP A 252 28.67 5.63 5.89
N PRO A 253 28.43 5.14 4.65
CA PRO A 253 28.24 6.03 3.51
C PRO A 253 26.87 6.73 3.51
N ARG A 254 25.93 6.32 4.37
CA ARG A 254 24.55 6.84 4.46
C ARG A 254 24.15 6.98 5.93
N PRO A 255 24.53 8.08 6.59
CA PRO A 255 24.30 8.23 8.02
C PRO A 255 22.80 8.27 8.39
N GLY A 256 21.93 8.72 7.48
CA GLY A 256 20.47 8.78 7.71
C GLY A 256 19.77 7.43 7.75
N GLN A 257 20.41 6.35 7.27
CA GLN A 257 19.78 5.02 7.16
C GLN A 257 19.37 4.43 8.52
N ILE A 258 19.98 4.87 9.62
CA ILE A 258 19.64 4.45 10.99
C ILE A 258 18.20 4.87 11.36
N PHE A 259 17.71 5.97 10.78
CA PHE A 259 16.39 6.54 11.04
C PHE A 259 15.40 6.30 9.89
N ALA A 260 15.83 5.62 8.84
CA ALA A 260 14.94 5.24 7.75
C ALA A 260 13.96 4.19 8.29
N ALA A 261 12.69 4.55 8.38
CA ALA A 261 11.65 3.61 8.72
C ALA A 261 11.67 2.47 7.70
N ALA A 262 11.81 1.23 8.18
CA ALA A 262 11.58 0.09 7.31
C ALA A 262 10.13 0.19 6.81
N PRO A 263 9.87 0.05 5.48
CA PRO A 263 8.50 -0.01 5.00
C PRO A 263 7.83 -1.20 5.69
N GLN A 264 6.95 -0.92 6.65
CA GLN A 264 6.10 -1.92 7.25
C GLN A 264 5.00 -2.23 6.25
N ASN A 265 5.33 -3.08 5.27
CA ASN A 265 4.33 -3.67 4.40
C ASN A 265 3.48 -4.60 5.26
N TYR A 266 2.40 -4.06 5.82
CA TYR A 266 1.43 -4.88 6.53
C TYR A 266 0.71 -5.76 5.52
N VAL A 267 1.06 -7.03 5.48
CA VAL A 267 0.31 -8.03 4.71
C VAL A 267 -0.88 -8.42 5.57
N LEU A 268 -2.07 -7.95 5.19
CA LEU A 268 -3.30 -8.40 5.80
C LEU A 268 -3.59 -9.84 5.30
N PRO A 269 -3.72 -10.83 6.19
CA PRO A 269 -4.01 -12.20 5.77
C PRO A 269 -5.51 -12.33 5.43
N ASP A 270 -5.81 -13.06 4.36
CA ASP A 270 -7.19 -13.39 3.97
C ASP A 270 -7.86 -14.35 4.98
N VAL A 271 -7.05 -15.19 5.65
CA VAL A 271 -7.51 -16.20 6.61
C VAL A 271 -6.62 -16.17 7.86
N THR A 272 -7.25 -16.14 9.03
CA THR A 272 -6.57 -16.22 10.33
C THR A 272 -6.92 -17.53 11.01
N VAL A 273 -5.92 -18.31 11.42
CA VAL A 273 -6.12 -19.58 12.14
C VAL A 273 -5.73 -19.39 13.59
N GLU A 274 -6.69 -19.53 14.50
CA GLU A 274 -6.46 -19.41 15.94
C GLU A 274 -6.74 -20.75 16.63
N LYS A 275 -5.97 -21.07 17.68
CA LYS A 275 -6.17 -22.30 18.46
C LYS A 275 -6.89 -21.97 19.76
N VAL A 276 -8.19 -22.23 19.81
CA VAL A 276 -9.04 -22.03 20.99
C VAL A 276 -9.36 -23.40 21.59
N ASN A 277 -9.11 -23.60 22.90
CA ASN A 277 -9.42 -24.83 23.64
C ASN A 277 -8.89 -26.14 23.02
N GLY A 278 -7.72 -26.08 22.37
CA GLY A 278 -7.10 -27.27 21.75
C GLY A 278 -7.57 -27.57 20.33
N THR A 279 -8.60 -26.89 19.84
CA THR A 279 -9.12 -26.98 18.47
C THR A 279 -8.67 -25.80 17.62
N TYR A 280 -8.33 -26.04 16.36
CA TYR A 280 -8.04 -24.98 15.39
C TYR A 280 -9.35 -24.41 14.86
N GLN A 281 -9.56 -23.11 15.05
CA GLN A 281 -10.65 -22.35 14.47
C GLN A 281 -10.09 -21.49 13.35
N VAL A 282 -10.65 -21.67 12.15
CA VAL A 282 -10.28 -20.90 10.96
C VAL A 282 -11.28 -19.76 10.83
N MET A 283 -10.80 -18.52 10.88
CA MET A 283 -11.61 -17.30 10.68
C MET A 283 -11.23 -16.68 9.33
N LEU A 284 -12.23 -16.51 8.47
CA LEU A 284 -12.07 -15.76 7.23
C LEU A 284 -12.18 -14.27 7.55
N ASN A 285 -11.20 -13.46 7.14
CA ASN A 285 -11.22 -12.00 7.34
C ASN A 285 -12.12 -11.33 6.28
N GLY A 286 -13.38 -11.75 6.22
CA GLY A 286 -14.38 -11.33 5.22
C GLY A 286 -15.11 -10.03 5.53
N GLU A 287 -14.83 -9.37 6.66
CA GLU A 287 -15.51 -8.13 7.10
C GLU A 287 -15.35 -6.92 6.14
N GLN A 288 -14.54 -7.05 5.08
CA GLN A 288 -14.22 -5.93 4.18
C GLN A 288 -14.90 -5.98 2.81
N ILE A 289 -15.64 -7.06 2.49
CA ILE A 289 -16.49 -7.08 1.29
C ILE A 289 -17.86 -6.52 1.71
N PRO A 290 -18.35 -5.44 1.08
CA PRO A 290 -19.64 -4.87 1.44
C PRO A 290 -20.76 -5.88 1.17
N HIS A 291 -21.73 -5.95 2.08
CA HIS A 291 -22.93 -6.75 1.87
C HIS A 291 -23.80 -6.05 0.81
N LEU A 292 -23.81 -6.59 -0.40
CA LEU A 292 -24.54 -6.03 -1.54
C LEU A 292 -25.96 -6.58 -1.59
N ARG A 293 -26.94 -5.69 -1.82
CA ARG A 293 -28.33 -6.04 -2.12
C ARG A 293 -28.80 -5.35 -3.40
N ILE A 294 -29.80 -5.94 -4.04
CA ILE A 294 -30.59 -5.29 -5.10
C ILE A 294 -31.62 -4.37 -4.42
N SER A 295 -31.56 -3.08 -4.75
CA SER A 295 -32.51 -2.08 -4.25
C SER A 295 -33.96 -2.45 -4.53
N ASN A 296 -34.82 -2.30 -3.52
CA ASN A 296 -36.26 -2.56 -3.66
C ASN A 296 -36.96 -1.46 -4.50
N THR A 297 -36.43 -0.23 -4.50
CA THR A 297 -37.03 0.91 -5.23
C THR A 297 -37.16 0.65 -6.74
N TYR A 298 -36.17 -0.02 -7.34
CA TYR A 298 -36.19 -0.37 -8.76
C TYR A 298 -37.07 -1.60 -9.06
N LYS A 299 -37.34 -2.46 -8.07
CA LYS A 299 -38.32 -3.56 -8.18
C LYS A 299 -39.74 -3.00 -8.27
N ASP A 300 -40.02 -1.94 -7.51
CA ASP A 300 -41.34 -1.30 -7.50
C ASP A 300 -41.59 -0.50 -8.80
N ILE A 301 -40.55 0.16 -9.33
CA ILE A 301 -40.62 0.85 -10.64
C ILE A 301 -40.86 -0.14 -11.80
N MET A 302 -40.39 -1.38 -11.67
CA MET A 302 -40.67 -2.47 -12.63
C MET A 302 -42.11 -2.97 -12.56
N ALA A 303 -42.69 -3.01 -11.36
CA ALA A 303 -44.06 -3.43 -11.11
C ALA A 303 -45.10 -2.39 -11.54
N GLN A 304 -44.72 -1.11 -11.64
CA GLN A 304 -45.60 -0.05 -12.17
C GLN A 304 -45.66 -0.05 -13.71
N ASP A 305 -46.87 -0.18 -14.27
CA ASP A 305 -47.12 -0.40 -15.70
C ASP A 305 -47.03 0.85 -16.62
N GLY A 306 -46.24 1.86 -16.24
CA GLY A 306 -46.26 3.18 -16.89
C GLY A 306 -45.05 3.61 -17.70
N LYS A 307 -43.93 2.86 -17.73
CA LYS A 307 -42.68 3.29 -18.39
C LYS A 307 -42.28 2.39 -19.56
N GLY A 308 -41.75 3.01 -20.62
CA GLY A 308 -41.43 2.38 -21.91
C GLY A 308 -40.47 1.17 -21.83
N SER A 309 -40.60 0.26 -22.80
CA SER A 309 -39.89 -1.03 -22.87
C SER A 309 -38.39 -0.90 -22.64
N GLU A 310 -37.75 0.12 -23.23
CA GLU A 310 -36.29 0.32 -23.13
C GLU A 310 -35.79 0.54 -21.71
N VAL A 311 -36.56 1.22 -20.86
CA VAL A 311 -36.19 1.45 -19.45
C VAL A 311 -36.35 0.15 -18.66
N LYS A 312 -37.39 -0.64 -18.95
CA LYS A 312 -37.59 -1.96 -18.33
C LYS A 312 -36.48 -2.93 -18.76
N ASP A 313 -36.08 -2.93 -20.02
CA ASP A 313 -35.00 -3.79 -20.51
C ASP A 313 -33.65 -3.41 -19.90
N TYR A 314 -33.34 -2.11 -19.80
CA TYR A 314 -32.12 -1.63 -19.13
C TYR A 314 -32.04 -2.04 -17.65
N ILE A 315 -33.10 -1.83 -16.88
CA ILE A 315 -33.12 -2.21 -15.46
C ILE A 315 -33.04 -3.74 -15.31
N ARG A 316 -33.65 -4.52 -16.23
CA ARG A 316 -33.58 -5.99 -16.23
C ARG A 316 -32.14 -6.48 -16.41
N ASP A 317 -31.40 -5.87 -17.33
CA ASP A 317 -29.99 -6.22 -17.57
C ASP A 317 -29.10 -5.86 -16.38
N LYS A 318 -29.36 -4.72 -15.73
CA LYS A 318 -28.65 -4.31 -14.50
C LYS A 318 -28.98 -5.18 -13.28
N ILE A 319 -30.21 -5.68 -13.16
CA ILE A 319 -30.58 -6.68 -12.13
C ILE A 319 -29.85 -8.00 -12.37
N ARG A 320 -29.77 -8.45 -13.64
CA ARG A 320 -29.07 -9.68 -14.01
C ARG A 320 -27.57 -9.58 -13.72
N SER A 321 -26.92 -8.47 -14.07
CA SER A 321 -25.50 -8.25 -13.79
C SER A 321 -25.22 -8.17 -12.29
N GLY A 322 -26.05 -7.44 -11.53
CA GLY A 322 -25.92 -7.34 -10.08
C GLY A 322 -26.08 -8.68 -9.36
N LYS A 323 -27.07 -9.49 -9.77
CA LYS A 323 -27.27 -10.84 -9.22
C LYS A 323 -26.11 -11.78 -9.53
N PHE A 324 -25.50 -11.64 -10.70
CA PHE A 324 -24.32 -12.41 -11.08
C PHE A 324 -23.14 -12.07 -10.17
N LEU A 325 -22.87 -10.79 -9.94
CA LEU A 325 -21.81 -10.31 -9.04
C LEU A 325 -21.99 -10.85 -7.61
N ILE A 326 -23.19 -10.71 -7.04
CA ILE A 326 -23.52 -11.19 -5.68
C ILE A 326 -23.27 -12.70 -5.57
N LYS A 327 -23.70 -13.47 -6.58
CA LYS A 327 -23.49 -14.92 -6.61
C LYS A 327 -22.01 -15.30 -6.70
N SER A 328 -21.23 -14.58 -7.50
CA SER A 328 -19.78 -14.83 -7.63
C SER A 328 -19.01 -14.50 -6.35
N ILE A 329 -19.43 -13.47 -5.62
CA ILE A 329 -18.83 -13.11 -4.32
C ILE A 329 -19.14 -14.17 -3.26
N HIS A 330 -20.38 -14.67 -3.19
CA HIS A 330 -20.78 -15.67 -2.21
C HIS A 330 -20.19 -17.07 -2.50
N GLN A 331 -19.78 -17.36 -3.73
CA GLN A 331 -19.15 -18.64 -4.08
C GLN A 331 -17.66 -18.73 -3.71
N ARG A 332 -17.03 -17.60 -3.38
CA ARG A 332 -15.64 -17.50 -2.93
C ARG A 332 -15.49 -17.93 -1.48
#